data_AF-A0A256JK84-F1
#
_entry.id   AF-A0A256JK84-F1
#
_cell.length_a   1.000
_cell.length_b   1.000
_cell.length_c   1.000
_cell.angle_alpha   90.00
_cell.angle_beta   90.00
_cell.angle_gamma   90.00
#
_symmetry.space_group_name_H-M   'P 1'
#
loop_
_entity.id
_entity.type
_entity.pdbx_description
1 polymer ?
#
loop_
_entity_poly.entity_id
_entity_poly.type
_entity_poly.pdbx_seq_one_letter_code
_entity_poly.pdbx_strand_id
1 'polypeptide(L)'
;MLPTLTYLQFHLVFSLPVLALLWYLAPRYEATRQRRAVGGIAILVAIAYAYTTPWISYMIRRGAWGYADGAVVARALSIPLGEYLFFAIQTIVVAFALHRIGFDPTFREGDFDRVPRAAGVLVGLAMVPIGLGLAWLDPSFLYLGGLIAWVGPVLALQWGVGGGYLARTPRLWITATLAPAAYFWVADRIAIGMGTWYLSPELTTGIAVLGLPIEEMLFFVAAGVMTINGLVLFEWVLDWNDRRGAAADAVAGAGSEPERDVRGPESPADPDPDVVDD
;
A
#
# COMPACT_ATOMS: atom_id res chain seq x y z
N MET A 1 36.08 5.74 -17.79
CA MET A 1 34.69 5.23 -17.75
C MET A 1 34.42 4.81 -16.32
N LEU A 2 33.32 5.25 -15.71
CA LEU A 2 32.92 4.70 -14.42
C LEU A 2 32.58 3.21 -14.63
N PRO A 3 33.04 2.30 -13.77
CA PRO A 3 32.68 0.89 -13.91
C PRO A 3 31.17 0.73 -13.80
N THR A 4 30.55 0.04 -14.76
CA THR A 4 29.13 -0.30 -14.73
C THR A 4 28.87 -1.21 -13.55
N LEU A 5 28.00 -0.80 -12.62
CA LEU A 5 27.60 -1.63 -11.51
C LEU A 5 26.70 -2.74 -12.02
N THR A 6 26.86 -3.94 -11.46
CA THR A 6 25.84 -4.99 -11.61
C THR A 6 24.56 -4.58 -10.88
N TYR A 7 23.44 -5.19 -11.24
CA TYR A 7 22.16 -4.91 -10.59
C TYR A 7 22.19 -5.23 -9.08
N LEU A 8 22.91 -6.29 -8.67
CA LEU A 8 23.08 -6.58 -7.25
C LEU A 8 23.91 -5.51 -6.55
N GLN A 9 24.98 -5.01 -7.18
CA GLN A 9 25.78 -3.91 -6.63
C GLN A 9 24.98 -2.61 -6.55
N PHE A 10 24.09 -2.33 -7.51
CA PHE A 10 23.14 -1.23 -7.41
C PHE A 10 22.32 -1.32 -6.12
N HIS A 11 21.76 -2.50 -5.80
CA HIS A 11 21.03 -2.64 -4.54
C HIS A 11 21.92 -2.46 -3.31
N LEU A 12 23.15 -3.00 -3.33
CA LEU A 12 24.09 -2.83 -2.22
C LEU A 12 24.42 -1.35 -1.95
N VAL A 13 24.52 -0.53 -2.99
CA VAL A 13 24.94 0.87 -2.89
C VAL A 13 23.76 1.82 -2.68
N PHE A 14 22.63 1.59 -3.36
CA PHE A 14 21.52 2.54 -3.36
C PHE A 14 20.32 2.04 -2.56
N SER A 15 19.91 0.78 -2.69
CA SER A 15 18.63 0.33 -2.10
C SER A 15 18.77 -0.16 -0.65
N LEU A 16 19.80 -0.93 -0.33
CA LEU A 16 20.01 -1.48 1.01
C LEU A 16 20.40 -0.43 2.05
N PRO A 17 21.24 0.59 1.75
CA PRO A 17 21.57 1.61 2.74
C PRO A 17 20.36 2.44 3.16
N VAL A 18 19.49 2.82 2.21
CA VAL A 18 18.24 3.54 2.53
C VAL A 18 17.27 2.64 3.30
N LEU A 19 17.18 1.36 2.94
CA LEU A 19 16.37 0.38 3.67
C LEU A 19 16.85 0.23 5.11
N ALA A 20 18.17 0.06 5.32
CA ALA A 20 18.76 -0.08 6.65
C ALA A 20 18.58 1.19 7.49
N LEU A 21 18.74 2.38 6.88
CA LEU A 21 18.50 3.67 7.53
C LEU A 21 17.04 3.80 7.98
N LEU A 22 16.08 3.53 7.08
CA LEU A 22 14.66 3.64 7.42
C LEU A 22 14.22 2.58 8.41
N TRP A 23 14.79 1.37 8.37
CA TRP A 23 14.58 0.35 9.38
C TRP A 23 15.09 0.80 10.76
N TYR A 24 16.29 1.38 10.82
CA TYR A 24 16.86 1.92 12.06
C TYR A 24 16.02 3.08 12.63
N LEU A 25 15.49 3.93 11.75
CA LEU A 25 14.63 5.06 12.10
C LEU A 25 13.16 4.67 12.30
N ALA A 26 12.78 3.42 12.03
CA ALA A 26 11.39 3.00 12.12
C ALA A 26 10.88 3.11 13.57
N PRO A 27 9.64 3.60 13.77
CA PRO A 27 9.09 3.72 15.11
C PRO A 27 8.94 2.34 15.77
N ARG A 28 9.18 2.31 17.09
CA ARG A 28 8.94 1.12 17.92
C ARG A 28 7.52 1.18 18.43
N TYR A 29 6.63 0.43 17.79
CA TYR A 29 5.24 0.32 18.21
C TYR A 29 5.04 -0.69 19.34
N GLU A 30 3.89 -0.59 20.02
CA GLU A 30 3.38 -1.65 20.88
C GLU A 30 3.15 -2.95 20.10
N ALA A 31 3.17 -4.09 20.81
CA ALA A 31 3.18 -5.42 20.20
C ALA A 31 2.04 -5.64 19.19
N THR A 32 0.82 -5.18 19.49
CA THR A 32 -0.34 -5.34 18.59
C THR A 32 -0.14 -4.58 17.29
N ARG A 33 0.19 -3.29 17.35
CA ARG A 33 0.41 -2.47 16.16
C ARG A 33 1.64 -2.92 15.38
N GLN A 34 2.69 -3.36 16.07
CA GLN A 34 3.88 -3.94 15.42
C GLN A 34 3.53 -5.19 14.61
N ARG A 35 2.71 -6.10 15.15
CA ARG A 35 2.25 -7.30 14.41
C ARG A 35 1.42 -6.93 13.18
N ARG A 36 0.55 -5.92 13.30
CA ARG A 36 -0.24 -5.40 12.17
C ARG A 36 0.65 -4.80 11.08
N ALA A 37 1.60 -3.95 11.46
CA ALA A 37 2.56 -3.36 10.53
C ALA A 37 3.38 -4.43 9.79
N VAL A 38 3.95 -5.41 10.52
CA VAL A 38 4.72 -6.52 9.92
C VAL A 38 3.83 -7.36 9.00
N GLY A 39 2.62 -7.70 9.44
CA GLY A 39 1.66 -8.46 8.64
C GLY A 39 1.28 -7.73 7.35
N GLY A 40 0.94 -6.45 7.45
CA GLY A 40 0.59 -5.61 6.30
C GLY A 40 1.74 -5.49 5.29
N ILE A 41 2.97 -5.29 5.77
CA ILE A 41 4.17 -5.25 4.92
C ILE A 41 4.40 -6.59 4.22
N ALA A 42 4.33 -7.70 4.95
CA ALA A 42 4.54 -9.03 4.39
C ALA A 42 3.50 -9.36 3.30
N ILE A 43 2.22 -9.04 3.56
CA ILE A 43 1.13 -9.23 2.60
C ILE A 43 1.37 -8.37 1.36
N LEU A 44 1.72 -7.09 1.50
CA LEU A 44 1.96 -6.24 0.35
C LEU A 44 3.19 -6.65 -0.46
N VAL A 45 4.26 -7.12 0.19
CA VAL A 45 5.40 -7.69 -0.54
C VAL A 45 4.93 -8.88 -1.37
N ALA A 46 4.15 -9.81 -0.79
CA ALA A 46 3.63 -10.96 -1.53
C ALA A 46 2.72 -10.55 -2.71
N ILE A 47 1.85 -9.55 -2.51
CA ILE A 47 1.02 -8.99 -3.57
C ILE A 47 1.89 -8.32 -4.65
N ALA A 48 2.93 -7.57 -4.27
CA ALA A 48 3.84 -6.94 -5.21
C ALA A 48 4.53 -7.98 -6.10
N TYR A 49 4.98 -9.10 -5.55
CA TYR A 49 5.48 -10.23 -6.33
C TYR A 49 4.42 -10.78 -7.29
N ALA A 50 3.23 -11.12 -6.78
CA ALA A 50 2.18 -11.75 -7.57
C ALA A 50 1.65 -10.85 -8.70
N TYR A 51 1.50 -9.56 -8.43
CA TYR A 51 0.88 -8.60 -9.34
C TYR A 51 1.88 -7.98 -10.33
N THR A 52 3.12 -7.72 -9.89
CA THR A 52 4.13 -7.05 -10.73
C THR A 52 4.84 -8.04 -11.65
N THR A 53 5.04 -9.29 -11.22
CA THR A 53 5.77 -10.29 -12.00
C THR A 53 5.20 -10.51 -13.41
N PRO A 54 3.87 -10.72 -13.61
CA PRO A 54 3.34 -10.94 -14.96
C PRO A 54 3.53 -9.73 -15.88
N TRP A 55 3.27 -8.52 -15.36
CA TRP A 55 3.40 -7.28 -16.09
C TRP A 55 4.84 -7.00 -16.47
N ILE A 56 5.78 -7.14 -15.52
CA ILE A 56 7.19 -6.90 -15.79
C ILE A 56 7.76 -7.91 -16.79
N SER A 57 7.35 -9.17 -16.66
CA SER A 57 7.75 -10.24 -17.56
C SER A 57 7.31 -9.92 -19.00
N TYR A 58 6.10 -9.38 -19.15
CA TYR A 58 5.59 -8.94 -20.45
C TYR A 58 6.43 -7.79 -21.01
N MET A 59 6.69 -6.74 -20.22
CA MET A 59 7.43 -5.56 -20.69
C MET A 59 8.87 -5.88 -21.08
N ILE A 60 9.59 -6.67 -20.28
CA ILE A 60 10.95 -7.13 -20.60
C ILE A 60 10.96 -7.95 -21.90
N ARG A 61 10.00 -8.86 -22.10
CA ARG A 61 9.89 -9.63 -23.35
C ARG A 61 9.60 -8.76 -24.57
N ARG A 62 8.88 -7.65 -24.39
CA ARG A 62 8.62 -6.68 -25.46
C ARG A 62 9.83 -5.78 -25.74
N GLY A 63 10.84 -5.79 -24.87
CA GLY A 63 12.03 -4.96 -25.00
C GLY A 63 11.83 -3.54 -24.51
N ALA A 64 10.83 -3.27 -23.65
CA ALA A 64 10.59 -1.92 -23.11
C ALA A 64 11.82 -1.38 -22.36
N TRP A 65 12.59 -2.27 -21.73
CA TRP A 65 13.92 -1.99 -21.21
C TRP A 65 14.81 -3.23 -21.25
N GLY A 66 16.11 -3.00 -21.12
CA GLY A 66 17.16 -4.00 -21.10
C GLY A 66 18.24 -3.70 -20.06
N TYR A 67 19.23 -4.59 -19.99
CA TYR A 67 20.31 -4.53 -19.00
C TYR A 67 21.64 -4.65 -19.73
N ALA A 68 22.69 -3.98 -19.24
CA ALA A 68 24.02 -4.15 -19.82
C ALA A 68 24.54 -5.59 -19.68
N ASP A 69 25.47 -5.94 -20.58
CA ASP A 69 26.19 -7.20 -20.51
C ASP A 69 26.89 -7.36 -19.16
N GLY A 70 26.66 -8.50 -18.50
CA GLY A 70 27.20 -8.77 -17.17
C GLY A 70 26.50 -8.05 -16.01
N ALA A 71 25.52 -7.18 -16.26
CA ALA A 71 24.79 -6.51 -15.18
C ALA A 71 23.86 -7.46 -14.40
N VAL A 72 23.40 -8.54 -15.05
CA VAL A 72 22.47 -9.52 -14.48
C VAL A 72 23.23 -10.79 -14.06
N VAL A 73 23.32 -11.02 -12.74
CA VAL A 73 24.01 -12.17 -12.16
C VAL A 73 23.19 -13.46 -12.27
N ALA A 74 21.86 -13.36 -12.12
CA ALA A 74 20.95 -14.50 -12.17
C ALA A 74 19.57 -14.09 -12.66
N ARG A 75 18.81 -15.04 -13.21
CA ARG A 75 17.42 -14.87 -13.64
C ARG A 75 16.54 -15.98 -13.05
N ALA A 76 15.31 -15.62 -12.68
CA ALA A 76 14.25 -16.56 -12.34
C ALA A 76 13.03 -16.22 -13.20
N LEU A 77 12.37 -17.23 -13.80
CA LEU A 77 11.28 -17.02 -14.78
C LEU A 77 11.64 -16.02 -15.89
N SER A 78 12.91 -16.05 -16.33
CA SER A 78 13.52 -15.13 -17.30
C SER A 78 13.66 -13.65 -16.86
N ILE A 79 13.26 -13.32 -15.64
CA ILE A 79 13.37 -11.99 -15.04
C ILE A 79 14.67 -11.93 -14.20
N PRO A 80 15.46 -10.84 -14.28
CA PRO A 80 16.63 -10.67 -13.42
C PRO A 80 16.27 -10.73 -11.94
N LEU A 81 17.14 -11.34 -11.13
CA LEU A 81 16.96 -11.39 -9.67
C LEU A 81 16.87 -9.98 -9.05
N GLY A 82 17.54 -9.00 -9.64
CA GLY A 82 17.47 -7.61 -9.21
C GLY A 82 16.05 -7.04 -9.22
N GLU A 83 15.22 -7.38 -10.22
CA GLU A 83 13.82 -6.92 -10.26
C GLU A 83 13.02 -7.37 -9.04
N TYR A 84 13.15 -8.65 -8.69
CA TYR A 84 12.50 -9.22 -7.51
C TYR A 84 12.96 -8.55 -6.21
N LEU A 85 14.27 -8.32 -6.09
CA LEU A 85 14.82 -7.56 -4.97
C LEU A 85 14.27 -6.13 -4.94
N PHE A 86 14.16 -5.49 -6.10
CA PHE A 86 13.61 -4.14 -6.21
C PHE A 86 12.16 -4.10 -5.72
N PHE A 87 11.30 -5.03 -6.14
CA PHE A 87 9.90 -5.07 -5.68
C PHE A 87 9.81 -5.13 -4.16
N ALA A 88 10.58 -6.04 -3.55
CA ALA A 88 10.59 -6.21 -2.10
C ALA A 88 11.17 -4.97 -1.41
N ILE A 89 12.36 -4.52 -1.82
CA ILE A 89 13.05 -3.41 -1.16
C ILE A 89 12.26 -2.12 -1.29
N GLN A 90 11.74 -1.78 -2.46
CA GLN A 90 10.91 -0.60 -2.66
C GLN A 90 9.65 -0.65 -1.80
N THR A 91 8.94 -1.79 -1.77
CA THR A 91 7.74 -1.95 -0.93
C THR A 91 8.07 -1.71 0.54
N ILE A 92 9.19 -2.27 1.04
CA ILE A 92 9.59 -2.13 2.44
C ILE A 92 10.08 -0.72 2.74
N VAL A 93 10.85 -0.08 1.85
CA VAL A 93 11.29 1.32 1.98
C VAL A 93 10.10 2.26 2.06
N VAL A 94 9.13 2.11 1.16
CA VAL A 94 7.89 2.89 1.16
C VAL A 94 7.10 2.65 2.45
N ALA A 95 7.03 1.40 2.91
CA ALA A 95 6.38 1.07 4.18
C ALA A 95 7.07 1.72 5.38
N PHE A 96 8.38 1.63 5.50
CA PHE A 96 9.10 2.26 6.61
C PHE A 96 9.01 3.79 6.55
N ALA A 97 9.05 4.39 5.36
CA ALA A 97 8.80 5.82 5.19
C ALA A 97 7.41 6.21 5.70
N LEU A 98 6.36 5.46 5.36
CA LEU A 98 5.00 5.67 5.87
C LEU A 98 4.94 5.61 7.39
N HIS A 99 5.48 4.55 7.99
CA HIS A 99 5.46 4.40 9.45
C HIS A 99 6.29 5.48 10.13
N ARG A 100 7.38 5.94 9.51
CA ARG A 100 8.20 7.03 10.02
C ARG A 100 7.50 8.39 9.95
N ILE A 101 6.71 8.64 8.91
CA ILE A 101 5.85 9.82 8.80
C ILE A 101 4.72 9.74 9.82
N GLY A 102 4.21 8.53 10.06
CA GLY A 102 3.13 8.25 10.98
C GLY A 102 1.76 8.51 10.34
N PHE A 103 0.80 7.68 10.70
CA PHE A 103 -0.59 7.83 10.28
C PHE A 103 -1.56 7.36 11.36
N ASP A 104 -2.79 7.88 11.27
CA ASP A 104 -3.92 7.53 12.11
C ASP A 104 -4.88 6.60 11.35
N PRO A 105 -4.84 5.27 11.62
CA PRO A 105 -5.73 4.31 10.98
C PRO A 105 -7.16 4.35 11.52
N THR A 106 -7.48 5.23 12.50
CA THR A 106 -8.80 5.25 13.14
C THR A 106 -9.92 5.46 12.13
N PHE A 107 -10.91 4.56 12.15
CA PHE A 107 -12.17 4.70 11.43
C PHE A 107 -12.94 5.95 11.89
N ARG A 108 -13.50 6.70 10.94
CA ARG A 108 -14.37 7.86 11.18
C ARG A 108 -15.66 7.77 10.39
N GLU A 109 -16.72 8.38 10.93
CA GLU A 109 -17.97 8.58 10.19
C GLU A 109 -17.68 9.33 8.88
N GLY A 110 -18.21 8.82 7.76
CA GLY A 110 -17.92 9.31 6.40
C GLY A 110 -16.86 8.52 5.63
N ASP A 111 -16.06 7.66 6.28
CA ASP A 111 -15.03 6.87 5.57
C ASP A 111 -15.63 5.90 4.52
N PHE A 112 -16.91 5.54 4.68
CA PHE A 112 -17.68 4.70 3.75
C PHE A 112 -18.50 5.47 2.72
N ASP A 113 -18.38 6.79 2.64
CA ASP A 113 -19.16 7.62 1.72
C ASP A 113 -19.05 7.14 0.27
N ARG A 114 -20.20 7.06 -0.40
CA ARG A 114 -20.30 6.46 -1.74
C ARG A 114 -19.61 7.29 -2.81
N VAL A 115 -19.64 8.62 -2.68
CA VAL A 115 -19.11 9.54 -3.70
C VAL A 115 -17.59 9.37 -3.89
N PRO A 116 -16.73 9.50 -2.86
CA PRO A 116 -15.28 9.34 -3.06
C PRO A 116 -14.91 7.92 -3.51
N ARG A 117 -15.62 6.90 -3.01
CA ARG A 117 -15.42 5.51 -3.42
C ARG A 117 -15.76 5.30 -4.89
N ALA A 118 -16.94 5.73 -5.33
CA ALA A 118 -17.38 5.63 -6.71
C ALA A 118 -16.47 6.42 -7.65
N ALA A 119 -16.07 7.63 -7.28
CA ALA A 119 -15.15 8.44 -8.07
C ALA A 119 -13.80 7.73 -8.28
N GLY A 120 -13.17 7.24 -7.21
CA GLY A 120 -11.90 6.53 -7.31
C GLY A 120 -12.00 5.20 -8.07
N VAL A 121 -13.10 4.45 -7.90
CA VAL A 121 -13.38 3.24 -8.69
C VAL A 121 -13.51 3.57 -10.17
N LEU A 122 -14.30 4.59 -10.53
CA LEU A 122 -14.49 4.99 -11.92
C LEU A 122 -13.17 5.45 -12.56
N VAL A 123 -12.35 6.22 -11.83
CA VAL A 123 -11.01 6.63 -12.30
C VAL A 123 -10.12 5.41 -12.53
N GLY A 124 -10.00 4.52 -11.54
CA GLY A 124 -9.16 3.31 -11.67
C GLY A 124 -9.63 2.38 -12.79
N LEU A 125 -10.94 2.20 -12.96
CA LEU A 125 -11.49 1.41 -14.07
C LEU A 125 -11.25 2.07 -15.42
N ALA A 126 -11.35 3.40 -15.52
CA ALA A 126 -11.09 4.14 -16.76
C ALA A 126 -9.62 4.08 -17.19
N MET A 127 -8.68 3.98 -16.24
CA MET A 127 -7.25 3.84 -16.54
C MET A 127 -6.95 2.61 -17.39
N VAL A 128 -7.69 1.51 -17.26
CA VAL A 128 -7.45 0.29 -18.04
C VAL A 128 -7.65 0.50 -19.55
N PRO A 129 -8.86 0.86 -20.05
CA PRO A 129 -9.05 1.10 -21.47
C PRO A 129 -8.24 2.30 -21.99
N ILE A 130 -7.98 3.32 -21.18
CA ILE A 130 -7.12 4.44 -21.56
C ILE A 130 -5.68 3.95 -21.78
N GLY A 131 -5.11 3.24 -20.82
CA GLY A 131 -3.74 2.73 -20.89
C GLY A 131 -3.55 1.72 -22.01
N LEU A 132 -4.49 0.78 -22.18
CA LEU A 132 -4.47 -0.16 -23.29
C LEU A 132 -4.66 0.54 -24.65
N GLY A 133 -5.52 1.55 -24.72
CA GLY A 133 -5.71 2.37 -25.91
C GLY A 133 -4.44 3.12 -26.31
N LEU A 134 -3.72 3.70 -25.34
CA LEU A 134 -2.42 4.34 -25.58
C LEU A 134 -1.39 3.33 -26.11
N ALA A 135 -1.25 2.17 -25.46
CA ALA A 135 -0.33 1.13 -25.89
C ALA A 135 -0.66 0.55 -27.29
N TRP A 136 -1.91 0.68 -27.75
CA TRP A 136 -2.33 0.27 -29.09
C TRP A 136 -2.16 1.37 -30.14
N LEU A 137 -2.24 2.65 -29.72
CA LEU A 137 -2.15 3.81 -30.61
C LEU A 137 -0.79 3.91 -31.28
N ASP A 138 0.29 3.78 -30.51
CA ASP A 138 1.65 3.86 -31.01
C ASP A 138 2.61 3.06 -30.11
N PRO A 139 3.64 2.38 -30.68
CA PRO A 139 4.63 1.65 -29.90
C PRO A 139 5.32 2.49 -28.81
N SER A 140 5.55 3.78 -29.05
CA SER A 140 6.18 4.71 -28.09
C SER A 140 5.39 4.86 -26.79
N PHE A 141 4.09 4.55 -26.80
CA PHE A 141 3.26 4.57 -25.60
C PHE A 141 3.15 3.19 -24.91
N LEU A 142 3.87 2.16 -25.36
CA LEU A 142 3.74 0.82 -24.78
C LEU A 142 4.01 0.82 -23.28
N TYR A 143 5.11 1.44 -22.85
CA TYR A 143 5.45 1.48 -21.43
C TYR A 143 4.45 2.36 -20.65
N LEU A 144 4.25 3.62 -21.05
CA LEU A 144 3.34 4.53 -20.37
C LEU A 144 1.90 3.99 -20.30
N GLY A 145 1.36 3.52 -21.43
CA GLY A 145 0.03 2.96 -21.52
C GLY A 145 -0.13 1.69 -20.70
N GLY A 146 0.85 0.77 -20.77
CA GLY A 146 0.84 -0.43 -19.95
C GLY A 146 1.01 -0.16 -18.45
N LEU A 147 1.73 0.90 -18.07
CA LEU A 147 1.83 1.37 -16.68
C LEU A 147 0.46 1.86 -16.20
N ILE A 148 -0.21 2.74 -16.96
CA ILE A 148 -1.53 3.26 -16.62
C ILE A 148 -2.55 2.12 -16.48
N ALA A 149 -2.56 1.17 -17.42
CA ALA A 149 -3.45 0.02 -17.39
C ALA A 149 -3.17 -0.93 -16.20
N TRP A 150 -1.91 -1.06 -15.80
CA TRP A 150 -1.49 -1.86 -14.64
C TRP A 150 -1.88 -1.22 -13.30
N VAL A 151 -1.83 0.10 -13.19
CA VAL A 151 -2.19 0.80 -11.93
C VAL A 151 -3.69 0.80 -11.69
N GLY A 152 -4.49 0.93 -12.76
CA GLY A 152 -5.94 1.13 -12.70
C GLY A 152 -6.70 0.16 -11.79
N PRO A 153 -6.58 -1.17 -11.97
CA PRO A 153 -7.33 -2.16 -11.18
C PRO A 153 -7.05 -2.08 -9.67
N VAL A 154 -5.79 -1.82 -9.30
CA VAL A 154 -5.39 -1.71 -7.88
C VAL A 154 -5.97 -0.46 -7.26
N LEU A 155 -5.89 0.69 -7.94
CA LEU A 155 -6.50 1.92 -7.44
C LEU A 155 -8.02 1.79 -7.35
N ALA A 156 -8.68 1.16 -8.33
CA ALA A 156 -10.12 0.92 -8.28
C ALA A 156 -10.49 0.10 -7.03
N LEU A 157 -9.74 -0.97 -6.73
CA LEU A 157 -9.96 -1.79 -5.54
C LEU A 157 -9.74 -0.98 -4.26
N GLN A 158 -8.63 -0.26 -4.14
CA GLN A 158 -8.26 0.49 -2.94
C GLN A 158 -9.26 1.60 -2.63
N TRP A 159 -9.64 2.39 -3.63
CA TRP A 159 -10.66 3.43 -3.47
C TRP A 159 -12.05 2.84 -3.26
N GLY A 160 -12.33 1.67 -3.81
CA GLY A 160 -13.54 0.90 -3.52
C GLY A 160 -13.63 0.47 -2.06
N VAL A 161 -12.52 0.09 -1.42
CA VAL A 161 -12.47 -0.34 -0.02
C VAL A 161 -12.61 0.83 0.95
N GLY A 162 -11.77 1.87 0.82
CA GLY A 162 -11.72 2.97 1.79
C GLY A 162 -11.52 4.35 1.17
N GLY A 163 -12.18 4.62 0.04
CA GLY A 163 -12.09 5.90 -0.67
C GLY A 163 -12.42 7.13 0.20
N GLY A 164 -13.32 7.02 1.19
CA GLY A 164 -13.57 8.12 2.13
C GLY A 164 -12.35 8.41 3.02
N TYR A 165 -11.72 7.37 3.59
CA TYR A 165 -10.48 7.50 4.35
C TYR A 165 -9.36 8.14 3.51
N LEU A 166 -9.16 7.67 2.28
CA LEU A 166 -8.13 8.20 1.37
C LEU A 166 -8.41 9.66 0.97
N ALA A 167 -9.67 10.01 0.74
CA ALA A 167 -10.09 11.36 0.38
C ALA A 167 -9.88 12.38 1.52
N ARG A 168 -9.98 11.96 2.78
CA ARG A 168 -9.69 12.85 3.93
C ARG A 168 -8.21 12.92 4.33
N THR A 169 -7.35 12.04 3.82
CA THR A 169 -5.91 11.99 4.15
C THR A 169 -4.96 12.25 2.96
N PRO A 170 -5.26 13.13 1.97
CA PRO A 170 -4.45 13.28 0.77
C PRO A 170 -3.00 13.69 1.06
N ARG A 171 -2.82 14.60 2.02
CA ARG A 171 -1.48 15.07 2.40
C ARG A 171 -0.58 13.93 2.89
N LEU A 172 -1.15 12.97 3.62
CA LEU A 172 -0.41 11.83 4.15
C LEU A 172 0.09 10.95 3.00
N TRP A 173 -0.82 10.42 2.18
CA TRP A 173 -0.42 9.41 1.19
C TRP A 173 0.37 10.03 0.03
N ILE A 174 0.12 11.30 -0.33
CA ILE A 174 0.94 12.03 -1.30
C ILE A 174 2.37 12.19 -0.77
N THR A 175 2.54 12.68 0.46
CA THR A 175 3.88 12.92 1.03
C THR A 175 4.64 11.61 1.21
N ALA A 176 3.97 10.57 1.73
CA ALA A 176 4.57 9.26 1.95
C ALA A 176 4.90 8.51 0.65
N THR A 177 4.27 8.89 -0.47
CA THR A 177 4.63 8.39 -1.81
C THR A 177 5.81 9.15 -2.39
N LEU A 178 5.75 10.49 -2.41
CA LEU A 178 6.72 11.31 -3.13
C LEU A 178 8.10 11.29 -2.47
N ALA A 179 8.18 11.17 -1.15
CA ALA A 179 9.46 11.14 -0.44
C ALA A 179 10.35 9.95 -0.87
N PRO A 180 9.91 8.67 -0.80
CA PRO A 180 10.70 7.55 -1.30
C PRO A 180 10.82 7.56 -2.84
N ALA A 181 9.79 8.00 -3.57
CA ALA A 181 9.87 8.09 -5.04
C ALA A 181 11.00 9.02 -5.49
N ALA A 182 11.15 10.19 -4.86
CA ALA A 182 12.22 11.13 -5.19
C ALA A 182 13.62 10.53 -4.99
N TYR A 183 13.81 9.70 -3.97
CA TYR A 183 15.06 8.97 -3.78
C TYR A 183 15.32 7.98 -4.91
N PHE A 184 14.31 7.16 -5.25
CA PHE A 184 14.44 6.18 -6.31
C PHE A 184 14.58 6.81 -7.69
N TRP A 185 13.98 7.97 -7.95
CA TRP A 185 14.23 8.74 -9.18
C TRP A 185 15.71 9.09 -9.34
N VAL A 186 16.35 9.57 -8.27
CA VAL A 186 17.78 9.88 -8.31
C VAL A 186 18.61 8.62 -8.53
N ALA A 187 18.32 7.55 -7.79
CA ALA A 187 19.03 6.28 -7.92
C ALA A 187 18.90 5.68 -9.32
N ASP A 188 17.69 5.65 -9.86
CA ASP A 188 17.38 5.08 -11.17
C ASP A 188 18.02 5.90 -12.31
N ARG A 189 17.97 7.24 -12.22
CA ARG A 189 18.68 8.13 -13.14
C ARG A 189 20.19 7.82 -13.16
N ILE A 190 20.78 7.61 -11.98
CA ILE A 190 22.21 7.27 -11.89
C ILE A 190 22.48 5.92 -12.55
N ALA A 191 21.66 4.90 -12.29
CA ALA A 191 21.82 3.58 -12.89
C ALA A 191 21.71 3.58 -14.41
N ILE A 192 20.74 4.32 -14.97
CA ILE A 192 20.61 4.55 -16.41
C ILE A 192 21.86 5.27 -16.94
N GLY A 193 22.32 6.33 -16.27
CA GLY A 193 23.51 7.08 -16.66
C GLY A 193 24.81 6.25 -16.61
N MET A 194 24.86 5.22 -15.76
CA MET A 194 25.96 4.24 -15.68
C MET A 194 25.81 3.07 -16.67
N GLY A 195 24.66 2.99 -17.34
CA GLY A 195 24.33 1.93 -18.28
C GLY A 195 23.99 0.59 -17.62
N THR A 196 23.67 0.54 -16.32
CA THR A 196 23.29 -0.74 -15.67
C THR A 196 22.02 -1.32 -16.31
N TRP A 197 21.06 -0.46 -16.61
CA TRP A 197 19.92 -0.74 -17.49
C TRP A 197 19.63 0.46 -18.39
N TYR A 198 18.85 0.22 -19.43
CA TYR A 198 18.46 1.22 -20.41
C TYR A 198 17.03 0.96 -20.87
N LEU A 199 16.32 2.03 -21.25
CA LEU A 199 14.97 1.94 -21.79
C LEU A 199 15.01 1.99 -23.33
N SER A 200 14.03 1.37 -23.98
CA SER A 200 13.89 1.45 -25.44
C SER A 200 13.39 2.83 -25.84
N PRO A 201 14.11 3.55 -26.74
CA PRO A 201 13.63 4.79 -27.32
C PRO A 201 12.33 4.64 -28.14
N GLU A 202 12.09 3.44 -28.69
CA GLU A 202 10.94 3.14 -29.54
C GLU A 202 9.67 2.79 -28.75
N LEU A 203 9.83 2.33 -27.50
CA LEU A 203 8.74 1.86 -26.64
C LEU A 203 8.42 2.78 -25.46
N THR A 204 9.07 3.94 -25.44
CA THR A 204 8.89 5.03 -24.46
C THR A 204 8.54 6.33 -25.17
N THR A 205 7.92 7.26 -24.44
CA THR A 205 7.43 8.54 -24.96
C THR A 205 8.54 9.50 -25.37
N GLY A 206 9.79 9.21 -25.00
CA GLY A 206 10.94 10.13 -25.19
C GLY A 206 10.90 11.36 -24.27
N ILE A 207 9.91 11.49 -23.39
CA ILE A 207 9.83 12.60 -22.44
C ILE A 207 10.70 12.29 -21.23
N ALA A 208 11.74 13.09 -21.04
CA ALA A 208 12.60 13.01 -19.86
C ALA A 208 12.48 14.28 -19.00
N VAL A 209 12.23 14.11 -17.71
CA VAL A 209 12.20 15.19 -16.72
C VAL A 209 13.45 15.07 -15.88
N LEU A 210 14.28 16.13 -15.88
CA LEU A 210 15.60 16.09 -15.23
C LEU A 210 16.39 14.84 -15.66
N GLY A 211 16.38 14.49 -16.95
CA GLY A 211 17.14 13.36 -17.48
C GLY A 211 16.67 11.96 -17.06
N LEU A 212 15.51 11.83 -16.41
CA LEU A 212 14.86 10.55 -16.12
C LEU A 212 13.58 10.43 -16.98
N PRO A 213 13.33 9.30 -17.66
CA PRO A 213 12.08 9.08 -18.39
C PRO A 213 10.85 9.24 -17.51
N ILE A 214 9.80 9.84 -18.04
CA ILE A 214 8.56 10.08 -17.28
C ILE A 214 7.90 8.78 -16.83
N GLU A 215 8.06 7.69 -17.59
CA GLU A 215 7.54 6.37 -17.27
C GLU A 215 8.16 5.81 -15.99
N GLU A 216 9.48 5.93 -15.83
CA GLU A 216 10.18 5.53 -14.60
C GLU A 216 9.70 6.38 -13.42
N MET A 217 9.57 7.70 -13.63
CA MET A 217 9.08 8.59 -12.58
C MET A 217 7.68 8.17 -12.08
N LEU A 218 6.79 7.93 -13.04
CA LEU A 218 5.42 7.49 -12.76
C LEU A 218 5.39 6.07 -12.19
N PHE A 219 6.29 5.17 -12.58
CA PHE A 219 6.39 3.83 -12.01
C PHE A 219 6.69 3.87 -10.51
N PHE A 220 7.71 4.62 -10.09
CA PHE A 220 8.05 4.76 -8.67
C PHE A 220 6.91 5.40 -7.86
N VAL A 221 6.25 6.41 -8.43
CA VAL A 221 5.07 7.03 -7.79
C VAL A 221 3.91 6.05 -7.71
N ALA A 222 3.58 5.36 -8.79
CA ALA A 222 2.47 4.42 -8.85
C ALA A 222 2.63 3.27 -7.86
N ALA A 223 3.79 2.61 -7.89
CA ALA A 223 4.11 1.54 -6.93
C ALA A 223 4.11 2.07 -5.48
N GLY A 224 4.59 3.30 -5.27
CA GLY A 224 4.50 4.01 -3.99
C GLY A 224 3.06 4.20 -3.53
N VAL A 225 2.20 4.84 -4.34
CA VAL A 225 0.78 5.10 -4.01
C VAL A 225 0.06 3.79 -3.71
N MET A 226 0.22 2.77 -4.54
CA MET A 226 -0.44 1.48 -4.32
C MET A 226 0.03 0.83 -3.02
N THR A 227 1.32 0.93 -2.68
CA THR A 227 1.83 0.41 -1.41
C THR A 227 1.28 1.19 -0.23
N ILE A 228 1.35 2.52 -0.27
CA ILE A 228 0.88 3.39 0.81
C ILE A 228 -0.60 3.18 1.06
N ASN A 229 -1.43 3.26 0.02
CA ASN A 229 -2.87 3.04 0.12
C ASN A 229 -3.18 1.65 0.68
N GLY A 230 -2.44 0.62 0.24
CA GLY A 230 -2.60 -0.74 0.76
C GLY A 230 -2.35 -0.84 2.26
N LEU A 231 -1.27 -0.24 2.76
CA LEU A 231 -0.90 -0.29 4.19
C LEU A 231 -1.89 0.48 5.06
N VAL A 232 -2.23 1.71 4.66
CA VAL A 232 -3.14 2.54 5.46
C VAL A 232 -4.53 1.92 5.51
N LEU A 233 -5.02 1.36 4.39
CA LEU A 233 -6.31 0.67 4.34
C LEU A 233 -6.28 -0.63 5.13
N PHE A 234 -5.18 -1.38 5.11
CA PHE A 234 -5.05 -2.60 5.90
C PHE A 234 -5.22 -2.32 7.40
N GLU A 235 -4.45 -1.38 7.97
CA GLU A 235 -4.60 -1.03 9.39
C GLU A 235 -5.96 -0.39 9.71
N TRP A 236 -6.51 0.42 8.79
CA TRP A 236 -7.84 1.01 8.94
C TRP A 236 -8.96 -0.05 8.97
N VAL A 237 -8.92 -1.07 8.10
CA VAL A 237 -9.88 -2.18 8.12
C VAL A 237 -9.79 -2.96 9.43
N LEU A 238 -8.57 -3.17 9.96
CA LEU A 238 -8.39 -3.84 11.24
C LEU A 238 -8.98 -3.03 12.41
N ASP A 239 -8.76 -1.72 12.46
CA ASP A 239 -9.38 -0.85 13.48
C ASP A 239 -10.92 -0.86 13.39
N TRP A 240 -11.47 -0.80 12.18
CA TRP A 240 -12.93 -0.91 11.98
C TRP A 240 -13.49 -2.25 12.49
N ASN A 241 -12.79 -3.36 12.21
CA ASN A 241 -13.18 -4.70 12.68
C ASN A 241 -13.14 -4.80 14.21
N ASP A 242 -12.09 -4.30 14.85
CA ASP A 242 -11.96 -4.34 16.32
C ASP A 242 -13.11 -3.59 17.00
N ARG A 243 -13.45 -2.39 16.50
CA ARG A 243 -14.52 -1.56 17.04
C ARG A 243 -15.89 -2.23 16.89
N ARG A 244 -16.13 -2.87 15.75
CA ARG A 244 -17.36 -3.65 15.53
C ARG A 244 -17.44 -4.86 16.46
N GLY A 245 -16.33 -5.55 16.68
CA GLY A 245 -16.24 -6.65 17.64
C GLY A 245 -16.58 -6.19 19.06
N ALA A 246 -15.91 -5.14 19.53
CA ALA A 246 -16.14 -4.58 20.86
C ALA A 246 -17.59 -4.10 21.07
N ALA A 247 -18.21 -3.50 20.04
CA ALA A 247 -19.61 -3.10 20.11
C ALA A 247 -20.56 -4.30 20.19
N ALA A 248 -20.27 -5.39 19.45
CA ALA A 248 -21.06 -6.62 19.53
C ALA A 248 -20.93 -7.30 20.90
N ASP A 249 -19.72 -7.35 21.45
CA ASP A 249 -19.44 -7.92 22.78
C ASP A 249 -20.13 -7.13 23.90
N ALA A 250 -20.15 -5.79 23.80
CA ALA A 250 -20.85 -4.93 24.77
C ALA A 250 -22.37 -5.18 24.78
N VAL A 251 -22.99 -5.36 23.60
CA VAL A 251 -24.41 -5.68 23.48
C VAL A 251 -24.71 -7.07 24.05
N ALA A 252 -23.85 -8.06 23.79
CA ALA A 252 -23.98 -9.41 24.34
C ALA A 252 -23.81 -9.44 25.88
N GLY A 253 -22.88 -8.65 26.42
CA GLY A 253 -22.68 -8.48 27.87
C GLY A 253 -23.88 -7.84 28.55
N ALA A 254 -24.43 -6.77 27.97
CA ALA A 254 -25.62 -6.10 28.52
C ALA A 254 -26.89 -6.99 28.48
N GLY A 255 -27.01 -7.89 27.50
CA GLY A 255 -28.11 -8.86 27.42
C GLY A 255 -27.99 -10.07 28.34
N SER A 256 -26.87 -10.22 29.07
CA SER A 256 -26.59 -11.35 29.96
C SER A 256 -26.49 -10.98 31.44
N GLU A 257 -26.75 -9.71 31.81
CA GLU A 257 -26.98 -9.36 33.21
C GLU A 257 -28.31 -9.99 33.67
N PRO A 258 -28.31 -10.91 34.65
CA PRO A 258 -29.55 -11.44 35.18
C PRO A 258 -30.30 -10.29 35.85
N GLU A 259 -31.55 -10.12 35.46
CA GLU A 259 -32.54 -9.23 36.06
C GLU A 259 -32.37 -9.28 37.58
N ARG A 260 -31.79 -8.22 38.16
CA ARG A 260 -31.69 -8.10 39.62
C ARG A 260 -33.12 -8.13 40.14
N ASP A 261 -33.47 -9.24 40.77
CA ASP A 261 -34.72 -9.48 41.48
C ASP A 261 -35.04 -8.25 42.35
N VAL A 262 -35.89 -7.38 41.81
CA VAL A 262 -36.45 -6.26 42.55
C VAL A 262 -37.42 -6.90 43.52
N ARG A 263 -36.95 -7.21 44.74
CA ARG A 263 -37.83 -7.56 45.86
C ARG A 263 -38.98 -6.56 45.88
N GLY A 264 -40.17 -7.03 45.56
CA GLY A 264 -41.40 -6.27 45.71
C GLY A 264 -41.56 -5.81 47.16
N PRO A 265 -42.28 -4.70 47.41
CA PRO A 265 -42.51 -4.21 48.76
C PRO A 265 -43.21 -5.29 49.58
N GLU A 266 -42.69 -5.58 50.78
CA GLU A 266 -43.32 -6.50 51.73
C GLU A 266 -44.77 -6.10 51.99
N SER A 267 -45.69 -7.06 51.86
CA SER A 267 -47.09 -6.88 52.26
C SER A 267 -47.19 -6.56 53.76
N PRO A 268 -48.16 -5.73 54.19
CA PRO A 268 -48.35 -5.45 55.61
C PRO A 268 -48.76 -6.72 56.34
N ALA A 269 -48.12 -6.98 57.48
CA ALA A 269 -48.50 -8.06 58.39
C ALA A 269 -49.89 -7.81 58.99
N ASP A 270 -50.69 -8.87 59.06
CA ASP A 270 -52.00 -8.91 59.75
C ASP A 270 -51.81 -8.66 61.25
N PRO A 271 -52.76 -8.00 61.94
CA PRO A 271 -52.66 -7.74 63.37
C PRO A 271 -52.96 -9.01 64.18
N ASP A 272 -52.10 -9.26 65.17
CA ASP A 272 -52.17 -10.33 66.15
C ASP A 272 -53.44 -10.22 67.01
N PRO A 273 -54.30 -11.26 67.10
CA PRO A 273 -55.42 -11.27 68.02
C PRO A 273 -54.96 -11.96 69.30
N ASP A 274 -54.57 -11.20 70.32
CA ASP A 274 -54.71 -11.59 71.74
C ASP A 274 -54.08 -10.51 72.65
N VAL A 275 -54.88 -9.49 72.97
CA VAL A 275 -54.72 -8.73 74.21
C VAL A 275 -56.10 -8.65 74.84
N VAL A 276 -56.34 -9.53 75.81
CA VAL A 276 -57.46 -9.41 76.76
C VAL A 276 -56.89 -8.72 78.00
N ASP A 277 -57.52 -7.61 78.36
CA ASP A 277 -57.33 -6.86 79.60
C ASP A 277 -57.49 -7.76 80.85
N ASP A 278 -56.51 -7.69 81.75
CA ASP A 278 -56.61 -7.51 83.23
C ASP A 278 -55.36 -8.03 83.98
#